data_AF-A0A1M7U510-F1
#
_entry.id   AF-A0A1M7U510-F1
#
_cell.length_a   1.000
_cell.length_b   1.000
_cell.length_c   1.000
_cell.angle_alpha   90.00
_cell.angle_beta   90.00
_cell.angle_gamma   90.00
#
_symmetry.space_group_name_H-M   'P 1'
#
loop_
_entity.id
_entity.type
_entity.pdbx_description
1 polymer ?
#
loop_
_entity_poly.entity_id
_entity_poly.type
_entity_poly.pdbx_seq_one_letter_code
_entity_poly.pdbx_strand_id
1 'polypeptide(L)'
;MTYQVTKGACAFAWRNYLLLHNGISENDNRRSALYRYVNDLRDTGEYDFDNLQIAAVAYLKKLDELHDDRGARLAAGRALAECLDARITHQF
;
A
#
# COMPACT_ATOMS: atom_id res chain seq x y z
N MET A 1 6.94 17.25 7.39
CA MET A 1 7.56 15.90 7.45
C MET A 1 6.68 14.78 6.88
N THR A 2 5.36 14.99 6.67
CA THR A 2 4.40 13.97 6.23
C THR A 2 4.62 13.40 4.82
N TYR A 3 5.11 14.22 3.86
CA TYR A 3 5.43 13.74 2.50
C TYR A 3 6.53 12.69 2.47
N GLN A 4 7.43 12.67 3.48
CA GLN A 4 8.47 11.65 3.57
C GLN A 4 7.92 10.29 3.98
N VAL A 5 6.84 10.26 4.78
CA VAL A 5 6.21 9.02 5.26
C VAL A 5 5.57 8.26 4.09
N THR A 6 4.75 8.95 3.29
CA THR A 6 4.15 8.38 2.07
C THR A 6 5.22 7.93 1.08
N LYS A 7 6.26 8.74 0.86
CA LYS A 7 7.38 8.35 0.00
C LYS A 7 8.12 7.11 0.49
N GLY A 8 8.35 7.01 1.79
CA GLY A 8 9.00 5.85 2.41
C GLY A 8 8.17 4.58 2.24
N ALA A 9 6.87 4.63 2.56
CA ALA A 9 5.96 3.50 2.42
C ALA A 9 5.87 3.02 0.96
N CYS A 10 5.69 3.95 0.02
CA CYS A 10 5.67 3.63 -1.41
C CYS A 10 7.00 3.04 -1.89
N ALA A 11 8.14 3.63 -1.50
CA ALA A 11 9.45 3.14 -1.91
C ALA A 11 9.75 1.76 -1.35
N PHE A 12 9.32 1.48 -0.12
CA PHE A 12 9.43 0.16 0.48
C PHE A 12 8.61 -0.88 -0.28
N ALA A 13 7.31 -0.62 -0.47
CA ALA A 13 6.43 -1.56 -1.17
C ALA A 13 6.88 -1.80 -2.61
N TRP A 14 7.27 -0.73 -3.33
CA TRP A 14 7.74 -0.83 -4.71
C TRP A 14 9.02 -1.63 -4.85
N ARG A 15 10.01 -1.43 -3.96
CA ARG A 15 11.25 -2.21 -3.99
C ARG A 15 11.00 -3.69 -3.75
N ASN A 16 10.19 -4.03 -2.74
CA ASN A 16 9.84 -5.43 -2.47
C ASN A 16 9.09 -6.05 -3.66
N TYR A 17 8.20 -5.29 -4.28
CA TYR A 17 7.46 -5.75 -5.45
C TYR A 17 8.37 -6.06 -6.64
N LEU A 18 9.33 -5.19 -6.95
CA LEU A 18 10.31 -5.43 -8.02
C LEU A 18 11.22 -6.63 -7.75
N LEU A 19 11.57 -6.89 -6.48
CA LEU A 19 12.35 -8.07 -6.10
C LEU A 19 11.60 -9.38 -6.37
N LEU A 20 10.27 -9.37 -6.23
CA LEU A 20 9.43 -10.55 -6.48
C LEU A 20 9.04 -10.70 -7.95
N HIS A 21 8.98 -9.61 -8.71
CA HIS A 21 8.52 -9.58 -10.09
C HIS A 21 9.65 -9.20 -11.06
N ASN A 22 10.47 -10.19 -11.39
CA ASN A 22 11.51 -10.05 -12.42
C ASN A 22 10.86 -9.67 -13.77
N GLY A 23 11.38 -8.60 -14.39
CA GLY A 23 10.93 -8.14 -15.71
C GLY A 23 9.96 -6.96 -15.70
N ILE A 24 9.53 -6.49 -14.52
CA ILE A 24 8.78 -5.23 -14.40
C ILE A 24 9.75 -4.04 -14.42
N SER A 25 9.44 -3.03 -15.22
CA SER A 25 10.22 -1.79 -15.26
C SER A 25 10.10 -1.04 -13.94
N GLU A 26 11.21 -0.45 -13.47
CA GLU A 26 11.18 0.42 -12.28
C GLU A 26 10.23 1.62 -12.45
N ASN A 27 9.93 2.01 -13.70
CA ASN A 27 9.05 3.12 -14.05
C ASN A 27 7.65 2.66 -14.51
N ASP A 28 7.27 1.42 -14.23
CA ASP A 28 5.95 0.89 -14.57
C ASP A 28 4.81 1.73 -13.96
N ASN A 29 3.68 1.82 -14.67
CA ASN A 29 2.52 2.62 -14.29
C ASN A 29 1.95 2.27 -12.90
N ARG A 30 2.14 1.02 -12.44
CA ARG A 30 1.76 0.58 -11.09
C ARG A 30 2.45 1.40 -10.01
N ARG A 31 3.68 1.88 -10.23
CA ARG A 31 4.39 2.76 -9.30
C ARG A 31 3.62 4.07 -9.10
N SER A 32 3.19 4.71 -10.18
CA SER A 32 2.40 5.93 -10.08
C SER A 32 1.03 5.69 -9.45
N ALA A 33 0.39 4.56 -9.75
CA ALA A 33 -0.89 4.18 -9.15
C ALA A 33 -0.77 3.97 -7.63
N LEU A 34 0.28 3.28 -7.18
CA LEU A 34 0.65 3.12 -5.78
C LEU A 34 0.79 4.47 -5.07
N TYR A 35 1.55 5.41 -5.65
CA TYR A 35 1.72 6.74 -5.05
C TYR A 35 0.40 7.50 -4.90
N ARG A 36 -0.51 7.40 -5.88
CA ARG A 36 -1.85 8.00 -5.76
C ARG A 36 -2.63 7.35 -4.63
N TYR A 37 -2.68 6.02 -4.58
CA TYR A 37 -3.40 5.30 -3.53
C TYR A 37 -2.92 5.66 -2.12
N VAL A 38 -1.61 5.67 -1.87
CA VAL A 38 -1.07 5.98 -0.53
C VAL A 38 -1.26 7.46 -0.17
N ASN A 39 -1.21 8.37 -1.16
CA ASN A 39 -1.57 9.77 -0.93
C ASN A 39 -3.06 9.93 -0.60
N ASP A 40 -3.95 9.26 -1.34
CA ASP A 40 -5.39 9.31 -1.09
C ASP A 40 -5.70 8.79 0.33
N LEU A 41 -5.08 7.68 0.74
CA LEU A 41 -5.23 7.13 2.09
C LEU A 41 -4.74 8.11 3.16
N ARG A 42 -3.63 8.80 2.91
CA ARG A 42 -3.12 9.85 3.81
C ARG A 42 -4.05 11.05 3.88
N ASP A 43 -4.66 11.45 2.77
CA ASP A 43 -5.63 12.54 2.73
C ASP A 43 -6.93 12.17 3.48
N THR A 44 -7.22 10.88 3.68
CA THR A 44 -8.29 10.41 4.58
C THR A 44 -7.92 10.41 6.07
N GLY A 45 -6.68 10.73 6.42
CA GLY A 45 -6.23 10.88 7.81
C GLY A 45 -5.28 9.80 8.33
N GLU A 46 -4.84 8.86 7.48
CA GLU A 46 -3.83 7.87 7.88
C GLU A 46 -2.42 8.48 7.78
N TYR A 47 -1.70 8.52 8.90
CA TYR A 47 -0.36 9.10 9.00
C TYR A 47 0.67 8.15 9.57
N ASP A 48 0.24 7.00 10.10
CA ASP A 48 1.12 6.00 10.66
C ASP A 48 1.89 5.28 9.54
N PHE A 49 3.22 5.24 9.69
CA PHE A 49 4.09 4.67 8.66
C PHE A 49 3.81 3.18 8.44
N ASP A 50 3.60 2.41 9.51
CA ASP A 50 3.40 0.96 9.42
C ASP A 50 2.07 0.67 8.72
N ASN A 51 1.02 1.44 9.02
CA ASN A 51 -0.27 1.33 8.35
C ASN A 51 -0.18 1.67 6.86
N LEU A 52 0.52 2.76 6.51
CA LEU A 52 0.75 3.14 5.11
C LEU A 52 1.58 2.09 4.37
N GLN A 53 2.57 1.48 5.03
CA GLN A 53 3.41 0.43 4.47
C GLN A 53 2.59 -0.86 4.22
N ILE A 54 1.79 -1.30 5.19
CA ILE A 54 0.90 -2.46 5.06
C ILE A 54 -0.08 -2.26 3.90
N ALA A 55 -0.75 -1.11 3.86
CA ALA A 55 -1.68 -0.77 2.78
C ALA A 55 -0.99 -0.76 1.41
N ALA A 56 0.19 -0.16 1.31
CA ALA A 56 0.97 -0.10 0.08
C ALA A 56 1.33 -1.49 -0.47
N VAL A 57 1.76 -2.41 0.40
CA VAL A 57 2.07 -3.80 0.01
C VAL A 57 0.80 -4.56 -0.38
N ALA A 58 -0.28 -4.43 0.41
CA ALA A 58 -1.56 -5.07 0.13
C ALA A 58 -2.14 -4.60 -1.21
N TYR A 59 -2.05 -3.31 -1.52
CA TYR A 59 -2.52 -2.74 -2.79
C TYR A 59 -1.82 -3.36 -4.00
N LEU A 60 -0.49 -3.45 -4.00
CA LEU A 60 0.25 -4.05 -5.12
C LEU A 60 -0.14 -5.52 -5.33
N LYS A 61 -0.24 -6.28 -4.24
CA LYS A 61 -0.68 -7.67 -4.30
C LYS A 61 -2.09 -7.80 -4.88
N LYS A 62 -3.02 -6.96 -4.43
CA LYS A 62 -4.41 -6.97 -4.93
C LYS A 62 -4.53 -6.46 -6.36
N LEU A 63 -3.62 -5.59 -6.79
CA LEU A 63 -3.57 -5.12 -8.17
C LEU A 63 -3.18 -6.24 -9.14
N ASP A 64 -2.29 -7.14 -8.74
CA ASP A 64 -1.95 -8.33 -9.52
C ASP A 64 -3.05 -9.41 -9.47
N GLU A 65 -3.73 -9.58 -8.34
CA GLU A 65 -4.82 -10.55 -8.21
C GLU A 65 -6.08 -10.15 -8.99
N LEU A 66 -6.43 -8.86 -8.96
CA LEU A 66 -7.71 -8.37 -9.48
C LEU A 66 -7.59 -7.70 -10.85
N HIS A 67 -6.38 -7.25 -11.23
CA HIS A 67 -6.13 -6.47 -12.44
C HIS A 67 -7.02 -5.21 -12.59
N ASP A 68 -7.62 -4.74 -11.49
CA ASP A 68 -8.46 -3.55 -11.42
C ASP A 68 -8.02 -2.65 -10.27
N ASP A 69 -7.75 -1.38 -10.57
CA ASP A 69 -7.29 -0.39 -9.61
C ASP A 69 -8.32 -0.16 -8.49
N ARG A 70 -9.61 -0.02 -8.84
CA ARG A 70 -10.65 0.26 -7.84
C ARG A 70 -10.84 -0.93 -6.90
N GLY A 71 -10.92 -2.13 -7.43
CA GLY A 71 -10.97 -3.37 -6.67
C GLY A 71 -9.76 -3.53 -5.75
N ALA A 72 -8.56 -3.25 -6.25
CA ALA A 72 -7.33 -3.32 -5.48
C ALA A 72 -7.32 -2.36 -4.29
N ARG A 73 -7.75 -1.11 -4.49
CA ARG A 73 -7.88 -0.11 -3.41
C ARG A 73 -8.85 -0.56 -2.32
N LEU A 74 -10.02 -1.05 -2.71
CA LEU A 74 -11.05 -1.53 -1.76
C LEU A 74 -10.59 -2.77 -0.99
N ALA A 75 -9.90 -3.70 -1.66
CA ALA A 75 -9.37 -4.89 -1.01
C ALA A 75 -8.19 -4.58 -0.08
N ALA A 76 -7.31 -3.66 -0.48
CA ALA A 76 -6.19 -3.22 0.36
C ALA A 76 -6.66 -2.45 1.61
N GLY A 77 -7.66 -1.58 1.46
CA GLY A 77 -8.28 -0.91 2.61
C GLY A 77 -8.92 -1.88 3.61
N ARG A 78 -9.59 -2.93 3.11
CA ARG A 78 -10.13 -4.01 3.97
C ARG A 78 -9.02 -4.77 4.70
N ALA A 79 -7.96 -5.16 3.99
CA ALA A 79 -6.82 -5.85 4.60
C ALA A 79 -6.13 -4.99 5.67
N LEU A 80 -6.03 -3.66 5.45
CA LEU A 80 -5.52 -2.75 6.47
C LEU A 80 -6.42 -2.72 7.70
N ALA A 81 -7.74 -2.58 7.53
CA ALA A 81 -8.69 -2.58 8.65
C ALA A 81 -8.61 -3.89 9.47
N GLU A 82 -8.56 -5.03 8.80
CA GLU A 82 -8.40 -6.35 9.46
C GLU A 82 -7.09 -6.44 10.25
N CYS A 83 -5.98 -5.94 9.70
CA CYS A 83 -4.70 -5.86 10.40
C CYS A 83 -4.77 -4.96 11.65
N LEU A 84 -5.49 -3.85 11.58
CA LEU A 84 -5.67 -2.94 12.71
C LEU A 84 -6.52 -3.57 13.82
N ASP A 85 -7.64 -4.19 13.46
CA ASP A 85 -8.51 -4.88 14.42
C ASP A 85 -7.78 -6.02 15.12
N ALA A 86 -6.95 -6.77 14.38
CA ALA A 86 -6.11 -7.83 14.96
C ALA A 86 -5.06 -7.29 15.95
N ARG A 87 -4.48 -6.11 15.68
CA ARG A 87 -3.51 -5.46 16.60
C ARG A 87 -4.16 -5.00 17.90
N ILE A 88 -5.40 -4.48 17.82
CA ILE A 88 -6.18 -4.09 18.99
C ILE A 88 -6.53 -5.31 19.83
N THR A 89 -6.93 -6.41 19.19
CA THR A 89 -7.37 -7.64 19.87
C THR A 89 -6.22 -8.34 20.63
N HIS A 90 -4.97 -8.21 20.18
CA HIS A 90 -3.80 -8.79 20.86
C HIS A 90 -3.21 -7.93 22.01
N GLN A 91 -3.81 -6.77 22.30
CA GLN A 91 -3.39 -5.90 23.41
C GLN A 91 -4.22 -6.05 24.69
N PHE A 92 -5.17 -7.00 24.73
CA PHE A 92 -6.01 -7.30 25.88
C PHE A 92 -5.81 -8.74 26.39
#